data_AF-A0A7C1P8K5-F1
#
_entry.id   AF-A0A7C1P8K5-F1
#
_cell.length_a   1.000
_cell.length_b   1.000
_cell.length_c   1.000
_cell.angle_alpha   90.00
_cell.angle_beta   90.00
_cell.angle_gamma   90.00
#
_symmetry.space_group_name_H-M   'P 1'
#
loop_
_entity.id
_entity.type
_entity.pdbx_description
1 polymer ?
#
loop_
_entity_poly.entity_id
_entity_poly.type
_entity_poly.pdbx_seq_one_letter_code
_entity_poly.pdbx_strand_id
1 'polypeptide(L)' 'MEYRFLENLLRRLFGDAVHLSYRYDPQLPYDQSPQLLLEGELVAKGGLPAHLLVERIKRKGYKFPPSP' A
#
# COMPACT_ATOMS: atom_id res chain seq x y z
N MET A 1 13.35 -3.71 4.89
CA MET A 1 13.36 -2.26 5.13
C MET A 1 12.21 -1.54 4.43
N GLU A 2 11.92 -1.88 3.16
CA GLU A 2 10.97 -1.15 2.31
C GLU A 2 9.51 -1.17 2.82
N TYR A 3 9.04 -2.28 3.40
CA TYR A 3 7.70 -2.36 3.99
C TYR A 3 7.47 -1.36 5.13
N ARG A 4 8.48 -1.15 6.01
CA ARG A 4 8.36 -0.18 7.11
C ARG A 4 8.27 1.25 6.62
N PHE A 5 8.95 1.57 5.51
CA PHE A 5 8.83 2.89 4.89
C PHE A 5 7.40 3.11 4.39
N LEU A 6 6.84 2.13 3.67
CA LEU A 6 5.49 2.20 3.16
C LEU A 6 4.46 2.31 4.30
N GLU A 7 4.58 1.51 5.34
CA GLU A 7 3.72 1.54 6.52
C GLU A 7 3.72 2.93 7.19
N ASN A 8 4.90 3.50 7.44
CA ASN A 8 5.03 4.83 8.02
C ASN A 8 4.44 5.92 7.13
N LEU A 9 4.66 5.83 5.82
CA LEU A 9 4.09 6.79 4.85
C LEU A 9 2.57 6.72 4.85
N LEU A 10 1.98 5.51 4.77
CA LEU A 10 0.54 5.33 4.77
C LEU A 10 -0.08 5.81 6.08
N ARG A 11 0.51 5.47 7.23
CA ARG A 11 0.06 5.97 8.53
C ARG A 11 0.11 7.49 8.64
N ARG A 12 1.17 8.13 8.11
CA ARG A 12 1.29 9.59 8.11
C ARG A 12 0.25 10.27 7.24
N LEU A 13 -0.05 9.71 6.07
CA LEU A 13 -0.96 10.32 5.11
C LEU A 13 -2.42 10.03 5.44
N PHE A 14 -2.74 8.78 5.77
CA PHE A 14 -4.11 8.28 5.88
C PHE A 14 -4.54 7.93 7.31
N GLY A 15 -3.61 7.90 8.28
CA GLY A 15 -3.92 7.50 9.65
C GLY A 15 -4.57 6.11 9.70
N ASP A 16 -5.66 6.02 10.45
CA ASP A 16 -6.43 4.78 10.62
C ASP A 16 -7.40 4.49 9.45
N ALA A 17 -7.46 5.35 8.43
CA ALA A 17 -8.32 5.14 7.26
C ALA A 17 -7.82 3.99 6.35
N VAL A 18 -6.58 3.54 6.53
CA VAL A 18 -5.98 2.44 5.76
C VAL A 18 -5.44 1.39 6.70
N HIS A 19 -5.90 0.15 6.52
CA HIS A 19 -5.35 -1.02 7.21
C HIS A 19 -4.34 -1.74 6.31
N LEU A 20 -3.14 -2.01 6.83
CA LEU A 20 -2.10 -2.74 6.10
C LEU A 20 -1.97 -4.15 6.67
N SER A 21 -2.13 -5.15 5.81
CA SER A 21 -1.93 -6.56 6.13
C SER A 21 -0.80 -7.15 5.30
N TYR A 22 0.04 -7.96 5.93
CA TYR A 22 1.12 -8.69 5.25
C TYR A 22 0.71 -10.15 5.09
N ARG A 23 0.83 -10.69 3.88
CA ARG A 23 0.60 -12.11 3.60
C ARG A 23 1.83 -12.70 2.94
N TYR A 24 2.34 -13.79 3.51
CA TYR A 24 3.35 -14.60 2.84
C TYR A 24 2.65 -15.58 1.89
N ASP A 25 3.12 -15.62 0.65
CA ASP A 25 2.65 -16.54 -0.37
C ASP A 25 3.86 -17.28 -0.96
N PRO A 26 4.06 -18.57 -0.63
CA PRO A 26 5.21 -19.35 -1.10
C PRO A 26 5.12 -19.71 -2.59
N GLN A 27 3.95 -19.58 -3.21
CA GLN A 27 3.75 -19.87 -4.63
C GLN A 27 4.03 -18.65 -5.52
N LEU A 28 4.22 -17.48 -4.92
CA LEU A 28 4.50 -16.25 -5.63
C LEU A 28 5.92 -16.27 -6.22
N PRO A 29 6.08 -16.11 -7.56
CA PRO A 29 7.39 -16.03 -8.18
C PRO A 29 8.23 -14.89 -7.61
N TYR A 30 9.54 -15.11 -7.47
CA TYR A 30 10.46 -14.14 -6.86
C TYR A 30 10.47 -12.78 -7.58
N ASP A 31 10.44 -12.79 -8.91
CA ASP A 31 10.39 -11.60 -9.76
C ASP A 31 9.07 -10.81 -9.64
N GLN A 32 8.02 -11.45 -9.11
CA GLN A 32 6.72 -10.83 -8.84
C GLN A 32 6.56 -10.41 -7.38
N SER A 33 7.48 -10.80 -6.51
CA SER A 33 7.50 -10.41 -5.10
C SER A 33 8.33 -9.15 -4.90
N PRO A 34 7.86 -8.18 -4.08
CA PRO A 34 6.55 -8.14 -3.44
C PRO A 34 5.42 -7.70 -4.37
N GLN A 35 4.20 -8.14 -4.05
CA GLN A 35 2.97 -7.61 -4.65
C GLN A 35 2.29 -6.61 -3.73
N LEU A 36 1.84 -5.50 -4.30
CA LEU A 36 0.97 -4.54 -3.63
C LEU A 36 -0.45 -4.73 -4.11
N LEU A 37 -1.37 -4.89 -3.17
CA LEU A 37 -2.80 -4.95 -3.44
C LEU A 37 -3.51 -3.85 -2.65
N LEU A 38 -4.51 -3.24 -3.27
CA LEU A 38 -5.46 -2.33 -2.62
C LEU A 38 -6.84 -2.97 -2.72
N GLU A 39 -7.42 -3.36 -1.58
CA GLU A 39 -8.75 -4.00 -1.53
C GLU A 39 -8.85 -5.25 -2.45
N GLY A 40 -7.76 -6.01 -2.56
CA GLY A 40 -7.68 -7.20 -3.43
C GLY A 40 -7.36 -6.90 -4.90
N GLU A 41 -7.36 -5.64 -5.33
CA GLU A 41 -6.88 -5.25 -6.66
C GLU A 41 -5.35 -5.11 -6.68
N LEU A 42 -4.70 -5.72 -7.66
CA LEU A 42 -3.27 -5.59 -7.87
C LEU A 42 -2.89 -4.15 -8.29
N VAL A 43 -1.98 -3.55 -7.54
CA VAL A 43 -1.40 -2.22 -7.82
C VAL A 43 -0.01 -2.34 -8.43
N ALA A 44 0.82 -3.25 -7.92
CA ALA A 44 2.18 -3.47 -8.40
C ALA A 44 2.68 -4.89 -8.12
N LYS A 45 3.66 -5.34 -8.91
CA LYS A 45 4.40 -6.60 -8.75
C LYS A 45 5.90 -6.32 -8.77
N GLY A 46 6.67 -7.17 -8.10
CA GLY A 46 8.14 -7.09 -8.10
C GLY A 46 8.69 -5.84 -7.40
N GLY A 47 7.91 -5.22 -6.51
CA GLY A 47 8.33 -4.00 -5.83
C GLY A 47 7.22 -3.26 -5.10
N LEU A 48 7.63 -2.23 -4.33
CA LEU A 48 6.74 -1.40 -3.52
C LEU A 48 6.73 0.07 -3.99
N PRO A 49 6.18 0.40 -5.16
CA PRO A 49 6.06 1.78 -5.62
C PRO A 49 5.05 2.57 -4.77
N ALA A 50 5.54 3.15 -3.67
CA ALA A 50 4.72 3.84 -2.68
C ALA A 50 3.86 4.97 -3.29
N HIS A 51 4.41 5.72 -4.24
CA HIS A 51 3.71 6.82 -4.91
C HIS A 51 2.46 6.34 -5.67
N LEU A 52 2.54 5.22 -6.38
CA LEU A 52 1.40 4.65 -7.12
C LEU A 52 0.28 4.21 -6.17
N LEU A 53 0.63 3.58 -5.05
CA LEU A 53 -0.35 3.18 -4.04
C LEU A 53 -1.05 4.39 -3.42
N VAL A 54 -0.29 5.42 -3.05
CA VAL A 54 -0.83 6.67 -2.49
C VAL A 54 -1.79 7.35 -3.47
N GLU A 55 -1.42 7.46 -4.74
CA GLU A 55 -2.30 8.03 -5.77
C GLU A 55 -3.58 7.21 -5.94
N ARG A 56 -3.47 5.88 -5.96
CA ARG A 56 -4.61 4.97 -6.09
C ARG A 56 -5.60 5.15 -4.94
N ILE A 57 -5.11 5.22 -3.69
CA ILE A 57 -5.95 5.45 -2.50
C ILE A 57 -6.64 6.82 -2.57
N LYS A 58 -5.90 7.88 -2.93
CA LYS A 58 -6.46 9.23 -3.10
C LYS A 58 -7.58 9.26 -4.14
N ARG A 59 -7.40 8.57 -5.29
CA ARG A 59 -8.42 8.50 -6.36
C ARG A 59 -9.68 7.73 -5.93
N LYS A 60 -9.57 6.75 -5.04
CA LYS A 60 -10.75 6.03 -4.48
C LYS A 60 -11.59 6.91 -3.54
N GLY A 61 -11.16 8.12 -3.21
CA GLY A 61 -11.98 9.07 -2.47
C GLY A 61 -12.00 8.84 -0.96
N TYR A 62 -10.95 8.23 -0.39
CA TYR A 62 -10.68 8.30 1.05
C TYR A 62 -10.51 9.78 1.43
N LYS A 63 -11.62 10.43 1.83
CA LYS A 63 -11.64 11.82 2.25
C LYS A 63 -10.92 11.91 3.58
N PHE A 64 -9.76 12.55 3.57
CA PHE A 64 -9.02 12.86 4.79
C PHE A 64 -9.88 13.76 5.67
N PRO A 65 -9.90 13.56 7.01
CA PRO A 65 -10.28 14.65 7.89
C PRO A 65 -9.29 15.81 7.61
N PRO A 66 -9.78 17.06 7.49
CA PRO A 66 -8.87 18.20 7.38
C PRO A 66 -7.89 18.16 8.56
N SER A 67 -6.60 18.30 8.27
CA SER A 67 -5.60 18.49 9.34
C SER A 67 -5.96 19.77 10.11
N PRO A 68 -5.87 19.75 11.45
CA PRO A 68 -6.15 20.93 12.28
C PRO A 68 -5.19 22.09 12.02
#